data_AF-A0AAP4D3Z8-F1
#
_entry.id   AF-A0AAP4D3Z8-F1
#
_cell.length_a   1.000
_cell.length_b   1.000
_cell.length_c   1.000
_cell.angle_alpha   90.00
_cell.angle_beta   90.00
_cell.angle_gamma   90.00
#
_symmetry.space_group_name_H-M   'P 1'
#
loop_
_entity.id
_entity.type
_entity.pdbx_description
1 polymer ?
#
loop_
_entity_poly.entity_id
_entity_poly.type
_entity_poly.pdbx_seq_one_letter_code
_entity_poly.pdbx_strand_id
1 'polypeptide(L)'
;MKYLLFILCLIFLPQYVLASNAEVQGVHRVFSVSEHNPYIIQRIMTITGRQEYVFVCMDYNKSEIYTGEYGAFSGFYQCKLLSMEDGVDVFQPVMDWGVTETRARFSLSQIIGGCKDHPLYGHRREFLVRGMKIRINIYDFSPMKSPESFWKVYNFKLQLDITNYPHATSAFSGYASEMCLSDSEKTDQFGNLIDDARIITENTY
;
A
#
# COMPACT_ATOMS: atom_id res chain seq x y z
N MET A 1 -62.98 -21.97 29.05
CA MET A 1 -61.63 -21.38 29.14
C MET A 1 -60.61 -22.39 28.63
N LYS A 2 -60.10 -22.23 27.41
CA LYS A 2 -58.98 -23.01 26.87
C LYS A 2 -57.91 -22.01 26.44
N TYR A 3 -56.85 -21.88 27.24
CA TYR A 3 -55.68 -21.09 26.89
C TYR A 3 -54.76 -21.96 26.03
N LEU A 4 -54.69 -21.66 24.74
CA LEU A 4 -53.67 -22.22 23.85
C LEU A 4 -52.45 -21.30 23.92
N LEU A 5 -51.37 -21.83 24.48
CA LEU A 5 -50.09 -21.16 24.64
C LEU A 5 -49.46 -20.96 23.23
N PHE A 6 -49.43 -19.73 22.74
CA PHE A 6 -48.69 -19.37 21.52
C PHE A 6 -47.21 -19.25 21.87
N ILE A 7 -46.42 -20.27 21.54
CA ILE A 7 -44.96 -20.23 21.66
C ILE A 7 -44.45 -19.31 20.55
N LEU A 8 -44.08 -18.07 20.92
CA LEU A 8 -43.32 -17.16 20.06
C LEU A 8 -41.93 -17.78 19.84
N CYS A 9 -41.72 -18.36 18.66
CA CYS A 9 -40.40 -18.70 18.18
C CYS A 9 -39.70 -17.39 17.80
N LEU A 10 -38.98 -16.79 18.76
CA LEU A 10 -38.01 -15.73 18.50
C LEU A 10 -36.85 -16.35 17.71
N ILE A 11 -36.97 -16.35 16.39
CA ILE A 11 -35.87 -16.65 15.48
C ILE A 11 -34.87 -15.51 15.65
N PHE A 12 -33.85 -15.75 16.48
CA PHE A 12 -32.60 -15.02 16.43
C PHE A 12 -31.97 -15.32 15.06
N LEU A 13 -32.32 -14.52 14.05
CA LEU A 13 -31.51 -14.43 12.85
C LEU A 13 -30.13 -13.94 13.31
N PRO A 14 -29.03 -14.68 13.06
CA PRO A 14 -27.72 -14.10 13.24
C PRO A 14 -27.68 -12.92 12.27
N GLN A 15 -27.67 -11.71 12.81
CA GLN A 15 -27.25 -10.56 12.05
C GLN A 15 -25.78 -10.81 11.73
N TYR A 16 -25.52 -11.49 10.60
CA TYR A 16 -24.31 -11.27 9.84
C TYR A 16 -24.36 -9.81 9.43
N VAL A 17 -23.98 -8.92 10.37
CA VAL A 17 -23.47 -7.62 10.03
C VAL A 17 -22.16 -7.94 9.32
N LEU A 18 -22.26 -8.24 8.02
CA LEU A 18 -21.17 -7.96 7.11
C LEU A 18 -20.86 -6.51 7.38
N ALA A 19 -19.78 -6.24 8.11
CA ALA A 19 -19.26 -4.90 8.25
C ALA A 19 -19.04 -4.42 6.81
N SER A 20 -20.00 -3.66 6.28
CA SER A 20 -19.90 -3.14 4.94
C SER A 20 -18.83 -2.07 5.03
N ASN A 21 -17.69 -2.32 4.39
CA ASN A 21 -16.63 -1.33 4.33
C ASN A 21 -17.22 0.01 3.90
N ALA A 22 -16.88 1.09 4.59
CA ALA A 22 -17.47 2.39 4.33
C ALA A 22 -17.13 2.83 2.90
N GLU A 23 -18.15 3.30 2.18
CA GLU A 23 -17.95 3.85 0.85
C GLU A 23 -17.13 5.15 0.92
N VAL A 24 -16.04 5.21 0.17
CA VAL A 24 -15.11 6.36 0.16
C VAL A 24 -15.36 7.30 -1.00
N GLN A 25 -14.98 8.56 -0.83
CA GLN A 25 -14.86 9.50 -1.94
C GLN A 25 -13.71 9.03 -2.84
N GLY A 26 -13.97 8.94 -4.14
CA GLY A 26 -12.94 8.57 -5.10
C GLY A 26 -11.75 9.54 -5.05
N VAL A 27 -10.54 8.99 -5.05
CA VAL A 27 -9.30 9.77 -5.08
C VAL A 27 -8.64 9.57 -6.44
N HIS A 28 -8.29 10.69 -7.08
CA HIS A 28 -7.42 10.71 -8.26
C HIS A 28 -6.43 11.86 -8.09
N ARG A 29 -5.20 11.51 -7.72
CA ARG A 29 -4.15 12.47 -7.38
C ARG A 29 -2.81 12.06 -7.95
N VAL A 30 -2.04 13.06 -8.35
CA VAL A 30 -0.64 12.93 -8.74
C VAL A 30 0.19 13.82 -7.84
N PHE A 31 1.19 13.23 -7.21
CA PHE A 31 2.13 13.90 -6.32
C PHE A 31 3.48 14.03 -7.01
N SER A 32 4.15 15.15 -6.80
CA SER A 32 5.56 15.31 -7.20
C SER A 32 6.42 15.04 -5.98
N VAL A 33 7.27 14.03 -6.07
CA VAL A 33 8.12 13.57 -4.96
C VAL A 33 9.58 13.83 -5.34
N SER A 34 10.36 14.27 -4.36
CA SER A 34 11.81 14.45 -4.48
C SER A 34 12.50 14.32 -3.13
N GLU A 35 13.82 14.35 -3.08
CA GLU A 35 14.57 14.35 -1.81
C GLU A 35 14.22 15.54 -0.90
N HIS A 36 13.76 16.65 -1.48
CA HIS A 36 13.34 17.84 -0.76
C HIS A 36 11.88 17.78 -0.29
N ASN A 37 11.05 17.00 -0.98
CA ASN A 37 9.66 16.73 -0.61
C ASN A 37 9.34 15.23 -0.74
N PRO A 38 9.90 14.40 0.15
CA PRO A 38 9.82 12.95 0.00
C PRO A 38 8.56 12.37 0.64
N TYR A 39 7.71 13.16 1.29
CA TYR A 39 6.55 12.65 2.03
C TYR A 39 5.23 13.06 1.37
N ILE A 40 4.24 12.17 1.49
CA ILE A 40 2.86 12.38 1.04
C ILE A 40 1.95 12.02 2.20
N ILE A 41 0.96 12.87 2.47
CA ILE A 41 -0.16 12.57 3.37
C ILE A 41 -1.45 12.92 2.63
N GLN A 42 -2.31 11.93 2.41
CA GLN A 42 -3.60 12.09 1.77
C GLN A 42 -4.68 11.47 2.67
N ARG A 43 -5.55 12.31 3.22
CA ARG A 43 -6.75 11.87 3.95
C ARG A 43 -7.80 11.40 2.97
N ILE A 44 -8.42 10.26 3.26
CA ILE A 44 -9.46 9.66 2.43
C ILE A 44 -10.75 9.71 3.23
N MET A 45 -11.74 10.37 2.66
CA MET A 45 -13.02 10.63 3.31
C MET A 45 -14.05 9.62 2.84
N THR A 46 -15.00 9.26 3.70
CA THR A 46 -16.25 8.61 3.30
C THR A 46 -17.10 9.56 2.45
N ILE A 47 -18.08 9.02 1.72
CA ILE A 47 -19.08 9.84 1.02
C ILE A 47 -19.85 10.80 1.95
N THR A 48 -19.91 10.48 3.25
CA THR A 48 -20.53 11.32 4.29
C THR A 48 -19.60 12.38 4.89
N GLY A 49 -18.33 12.43 4.46
CA GLY A 49 -17.36 13.42 4.92
C GLY A 49 -16.64 13.07 6.22
N ARG A 50 -16.70 11.82 6.69
CA ARG A 50 -15.88 11.31 7.80
C ARG A 50 -14.52 10.87 7.26
N GLN A 51 -13.43 11.11 7.98
CA GLN A 51 -12.14 10.55 7.60
C GLN A 51 -12.12 9.05 7.88
N GLU A 52 -11.85 8.24 6.85
CA GLU A 52 -11.84 6.78 6.94
C GLU A 52 -10.42 6.22 6.90
N TYR A 53 -9.58 6.76 6.04
CA TYR A 53 -8.20 6.32 5.90
C TYR A 53 -7.24 7.51 5.79
N VAL A 54 -5.97 7.26 6.07
CA VAL A 54 -4.86 8.15 5.74
C VAL A 54 -3.85 7.36 4.91
N PHE A 55 -3.67 7.80 3.67
CA PHE A 55 -2.61 7.31 2.80
C PHE A 55 -1.34 8.12 3.06
N VAL A 56 -0.28 7.44 3.48
CA VAL A 56 1.00 8.06 3.81
C VAL A 56 2.10 7.39 2.99
N CYS A 57 2.96 8.17 2.35
CA CYS A 57 4.19 7.63 1.78
C CYS A 57 5.39 8.46 2.22
N MET A 58 6.54 7.79 2.35
CA MET A 58 7.82 8.46 2.60
C MET A 58 8.98 7.60 2.13
N ASP A 59 10.13 8.25 1.92
CA ASP A 59 11.40 7.55 1.78
C ASP A 59 11.93 7.07 3.14
N TYR A 60 12.89 6.15 3.11
CA TYR A 60 13.50 5.63 4.33
C TYR A 60 14.17 6.72 5.18
N ASN A 61 14.83 7.69 4.53
CA ASN A 61 15.59 8.73 5.23
C ASN A 61 14.70 9.65 6.08
N LYS A 62 13.46 9.95 5.65
CA LYS A 62 12.51 10.71 6.47
C LYS A 62 11.73 9.87 7.45
N SER A 63 11.71 8.56 7.29
CA SER A 63 10.95 7.68 8.17
C SER A 63 11.36 7.79 9.64
N GLU A 64 12.65 8.03 9.92
CA GLU A 64 13.15 8.21 11.29
C GLU A 64 12.48 9.37 12.04
N ILE A 65 12.03 10.42 11.32
CA ILE A 65 11.39 11.61 11.91
C ILE A 65 9.90 11.37 12.21
N TYR A 66 9.23 10.52 11.43
CA TYR A 66 7.77 10.30 11.48
C TYR A 66 7.35 8.92 11.99
N THR A 67 8.32 8.10 12.40
CA THR A 67 8.10 6.75 12.95
C THR A 67 7.05 6.70 14.06
N GLY A 68 6.92 7.76 14.87
CA GLY A 68 5.96 7.81 15.98
C GLY A 68 4.49 7.90 15.56
N GLU A 69 4.17 8.54 14.43
CA GLU A 69 2.76 8.75 14.03
C GLU A 69 2.24 7.64 13.11
N TYR A 70 3.10 7.10 12.24
CA TYR A 70 2.70 6.18 11.17
C TYR A 70 3.51 4.86 11.16
N GLY A 71 4.27 4.59 12.22
CA GLY A 71 5.18 3.46 12.32
C GLY A 71 6.42 3.60 11.42
N ALA A 72 7.30 2.60 11.44
CA ALA A 72 8.52 2.62 10.63
C ALA A 72 8.26 2.33 9.14
N PHE A 73 9.09 2.90 8.27
CA PHE A 73 9.07 2.69 6.81
C PHE A 73 10.41 2.09 6.37
N SER A 74 10.43 1.49 5.18
CA SER A 74 11.55 0.72 4.66
C SER A 74 11.65 0.83 3.13
N GLY A 75 12.70 0.25 2.55
CA GLY A 75 12.93 0.30 1.09
C GLY A 75 13.37 1.68 0.62
N PHE A 76 13.31 1.90 -0.69
CA PHE A 76 13.58 3.23 -1.25
C PHE A 76 12.40 4.17 -0.97
N TYR A 77 11.19 3.68 -1.17
CA TYR A 77 9.95 4.41 -0.91
C TYR A 77 8.89 3.44 -0.41
N GLN A 78 8.11 3.81 0.59
CA GLN A 78 7.02 2.96 1.06
C GLN A 78 5.77 3.79 1.32
N CYS A 79 4.63 3.20 0.94
CA CYS A 79 3.31 3.73 1.23
C CYS A 79 2.58 2.84 2.23
N LYS A 80 1.70 3.45 3.01
CA LYS A 80 0.78 2.81 3.96
C LYS A 80 -0.61 3.36 3.75
N LEU A 81 -1.62 2.55 4.01
CA LEU A 81 -3.01 3.00 4.06
C LEU A 81 -3.55 2.68 5.45
N LEU A 82 -3.48 3.66 6.34
CA LEU A 82 -3.89 3.49 7.72
C LEU A 82 -5.38 3.74 7.85
N SER A 83 -6.09 2.78 8.42
CA SER A 83 -7.51 2.90 8.75
C SER A 83 -7.70 3.70 10.04
N MET A 84 -8.66 4.62 10.04
CA MET A 84 -9.03 5.41 11.22
C MET A 84 -9.87 4.62 12.22
N GLU A 85 -10.46 3.50 11.81
CA GLU A 85 -11.32 2.67 12.66
C GLU A 85 -10.48 1.77 13.57
N ASP A 86 -9.52 1.05 13.01
CA ASP A 86 -8.73 0.01 13.67
C ASP A 86 -7.21 0.31 13.70
N GLY A 87 -6.76 1.41 13.09
CA GLY A 87 -5.36 1.85 13.13
C GLY A 87 -4.39 1.01 12.30
N VAL A 88 -4.88 -0.01 11.59
CA VAL A 88 -4.03 -0.95 10.85
C VAL A 88 -3.65 -0.43 9.47
N ASP A 89 -2.48 -0.83 8.98
CA ASP A 89 -2.08 -0.61 7.58
C ASP A 89 -2.75 -1.66 6.69
N VAL A 90 -3.68 -1.24 5.83
CA VAL A 90 -4.42 -2.13 4.93
C VAL A 90 -3.49 -2.81 3.90
N PHE A 91 -2.32 -2.23 3.61
CA PHE A 91 -1.34 -2.84 2.69
C PHE A 91 -0.49 -3.94 3.31
N GLN A 92 -0.63 -4.21 4.61
CA GLN A 92 -0.01 -5.39 5.19
C GLN A 92 -0.66 -6.68 4.64
N PRO A 93 0.00 -7.84 4.70
CA PRO A 93 -0.57 -9.11 4.24
C PRO A 93 -1.68 -9.63 5.16
N VAL A 94 -1.50 -9.51 6.47
CA VAL A 94 -2.39 -10.06 7.52
C VAL A 94 -2.42 -9.17 8.77
N MET A 95 -3.41 -9.35 9.65
CA MET A 95 -3.60 -8.51 10.84
C MET A 95 -2.35 -8.40 11.74
N ASP A 96 -1.75 -9.54 12.10
CA ASP A 96 -0.62 -9.61 13.02
C ASP A 96 0.72 -9.66 12.28
N TRP A 97 0.83 -8.91 11.18
CA TRP A 97 2.00 -8.94 10.32
C TRP A 97 3.30 -8.62 11.07
N GLY A 98 3.25 -7.69 12.03
CA GLY A 98 4.32 -7.43 12.99
C GLY A 98 5.63 -6.88 12.42
N VAL A 99 5.76 -6.82 11.08
CA VAL A 99 6.90 -6.23 10.38
C VAL A 99 6.47 -4.99 9.60
N THR A 100 7.44 -4.11 9.38
CA THR A 100 7.20 -2.79 8.79
C THR A 100 7.00 -2.85 7.28
N GLU A 101 7.50 -3.90 6.63
CA GLU A 101 7.55 -4.03 5.18
C GLU A 101 6.20 -4.52 4.65
N THR A 102 5.54 -3.74 3.80
CA THR A 102 4.23 -4.09 3.24
C THR A 102 4.29 -4.23 1.72
N ARG A 103 3.21 -4.73 1.10
CA ARG A 103 3.13 -4.84 -0.36
C ARG A 103 3.15 -3.50 -1.09
N ALA A 104 3.15 -2.38 -0.37
CA ALA A 104 3.33 -1.03 -0.91
C ALA A 104 4.72 -0.43 -0.61
N ARG A 105 5.72 -1.28 -0.34
CA ARG A 105 7.16 -0.93 -0.28
C ARG A 105 7.84 -1.12 -1.64
N PHE A 106 8.51 -0.09 -2.15
CA PHE A 106 9.19 -0.06 -3.43
C PHE A 106 10.71 -0.04 -3.25
N SER A 107 11.39 -0.99 -3.89
CA SER A 107 12.84 -0.94 -4.15
C SER A 107 13.12 -0.31 -5.52
N LEU A 108 14.38 0.01 -5.80
CA LEU A 108 14.73 0.68 -7.05
C LEU A 108 14.66 -0.27 -8.25
N SER A 109 15.01 -1.54 -8.06
CA SER A 109 14.76 -2.61 -9.04
C SER A 109 13.29 -2.68 -9.45
N GLN A 110 12.37 -2.39 -8.53
CA GLN A 110 10.93 -2.39 -8.75
C GLN A 110 10.41 -1.10 -9.39
N ILE A 111 11.15 0.01 -9.32
CA ILE A 111 10.73 1.28 -9.93
C ILE A 111 11.34 1.44 -11.33
N ILE A 112 12.64 1.16 -11.47
CA ILE A 112 13.40 1.42 -12.71
C ILE A 112 14.26 0.24 -13.19
N GLY A 113 14.44 -0.81 -12.38
CA GLY A 113 15.28 -1.96 -12.74
C GLY A 113 14.52 -3.13 -13.35
N GLY A 114 15.10 -4.33 -13.25
CA GLY A 114 14.59 -5.56 -13.86
C GLY A 114 13.23 -6.01 -13.34
N CYS A 115 12.82 -5.57 -12.14
CA CYS A 115 11.50 -5.86 -11.58
C CYS A 115 10.42 -4.84 -11.93
N LYS A 116 10.75 -3.79 -12.70
CA LYS A 116 9.83 -2.65 -12.89
C LYS A 116 8.47 -3.05 -13.45
N ASP A 117 8.41 -4.00 -14.37
CA ASP A 117 7.17 -4.39 -15.04
C ASP A 117 6.48 -5.60 -14.36
N HIS A 118 6.97 -6.04 -13.20
CA HIS A 118 6.37 -7.16 -12.49
C HIS A 118 4.95 -6.81 -12.01
N PRO A 119 3.93 -7.66 -12.26
CA PRO A 119 2.53 -7.29 -12.07
C PRO A 119 2.14 -7.01 -10.61
N LEU A 120 2.83 -7.62 -9.65
CA LEU A 120 2.50 -7.50 -8.22
C LEU A 120 3.46 -6.61 -7.42
N TYR A 121 4.67 -6.37 -7.94
CA TYR A 121 5.77 -5.72 -7.21
C TYR A 121 6.49 -4.63 -7.99
N GLY A 122 6.15 -4.43 -9.26
CA GLY A 122 6.72 -3.38 -10.08
C GLY A 122 6.29 -1.98 -9.66
N HIS A 123 6.56 -1.03 -10.55
CA HIS A 123 6.36 0.41 -10.32
C HIS A 123 4.88 0.77 -10.19
N ARG A 124 4.01 -0.08 -10.74
CA ARG A 124 2.56 -0.02 -10.62
C ARG A 124 2.04 -1.18 -9.79
N ARG A 125 1.20 -0.87 -8.80
CA ARG A 125 0.57 -1.84 -7.91
C ARG A 125 -0.91 -1.60 -7.80
N GLU A 126 -1.67 -2.68 -7.71
CA GLU A 126 -3.11 -2.66 -7.56
C GLU A 126 -3.52 -3.53 -6.38
N PHE A 127 -4.39 -3.00 -5.53
CA PHE A 127 -4.90 -3.65 -4.33
C PHE A 127 -6.42 -3.66 -4.36
N LEU A 128 -7.01 -4.80 -4.03
CA LEU A 128 -8.45 -5.00 -3.90
C LEU A 128 -8.74 -5.33 -2.43
N VAL A 129 -9.04 -4.30 -1.66
CA VAL A 129 -9.13 -4.38 -0.19
C VAL A 129 -10.27 -3.52 0.33
N ARG A 130 -10.98 -3.99 1.35
CA ARG A 130 -11.99 -3.23 2.09
C ARG A 130 -12.98 -2.47 1.21
N GLY A 131 -13.56 -3.14 0.22
CA GLY A 131 -14.51 -2.55 -0.71
C GLY A 131 -13.91 -1.49 -1.64
N MET A 132 -12.59 -1.43 -1.77
CA MET A 132 -11.87 -0.47 -2.59
C MET A 132 -10.96 -1.17 -3.61
N LYS A 133 -10.81 -0.52 -4.75
CA LYS A 133 -9.72 -0.74 -5.70
C LYS A 133 -8.76 0.44 -5.61
N ILE A 134 -7.53 0.13 -5.23
CA ILE A 134 -6.46 1.10 -5.00
C ILE A 134 -5.35 0.85 -6.00
N ARG A 135 -4.90 1.90 -6.68
CA ARG A 135 -3.75 1.85 -7.57
C ARG A 135 -2.71 2.86 -7.13
N ILE A 136 -1.48 2.38 -7.01
CA ILE A 136 -0.29 3.20 -6.80
C ILE A 136 0.59 3.04 -8.04
N ASN A 137 1.06 4.13 -8.60
CA ASN A 137 1.94 4.11 -9.76
C ASN A 137 3.07 5.14 -9.59
N ILE A 138 4.31 4.67 -9.55
CA ILE A 138 5.50 5.52 -9.57
C ILE A 138 6.03 5.58 -11.01
N TYR A 139 6.20 6.78 -11.54
CA TYR A 139 6.66 7.00 -12.90
C TYR A 139 7.46 8.30 -13.01
N ASP A 140 8.05 8.54 -14.19
CA ASP A 140 8.97 9.65 -14.45
C ASP A 140 10.11 9.73 -13.44
N PHE A 141 10.62 8.57 -13.01
CA PHE A 141 11.68 8.48 -12.03
C PHE A 141 13.01 8.94 -12.64
N SER A 142 13.57 10.02 -12.10
CA SER A 142 14.82 10.63 -12.56
C SER A 142 15.79 10.81 -11.39
N PRO A 143 16.63 9.81 -11.11
CA PRO A 143 17.67 9.91 -10.08
C PRO A 143 18.89 10.69 -10.61
N MET A 144 19.61 11.38 -9.73
CA MET A 144 20.92 11.93 -10.07
C MET A 144 21.93 10.78 -10.21
N LYS A 145 22.43 10.57 -11.43
CA LYS A 145 23.39 9.53 -11.76
C LYS A 145 24.78 9.89 -11.23
N SER A 146 25.16 9.31 -10.10
CA SER A 146 26.50 9.44 -9.52
C SER A 146 26.80 8.19 -8.69
N PRO A 147 27.96 7.54 -8.85
CA PRO A 147 28.35 6.40 -8.02
C PRO A 147 28.27 6.68 -6.50
N GLU A 148 28.45 7.93 -6.08
CA GLU A 148 28.46 8.35 -4.66
C GLU A 148 27.11 8.90 -4.16
N SER A 149 26.20 9.27 -5.06
CA SER A 149 24.99 10.04 -4.75
C SER A 149 23.71 9.48 -5.34
N PHE A 150 23.79 8.38 -6.11
CA PHE A 150 22.63 7.62 -6.52
C PHE A 150 21.80 7.32 -5.27
N TRP A 151 20.48 7.49 -5.36
CA TRP A 151 19.51 7.27 -4.27
C TRP A 151 19.34 8.42 -3.27
N LYS A 152 20.21 9.46 -3.29
CA LYS A 152 20.06 10.64 -2.41
C LYS A 152 19.36 11.81 -3.06
N VAL A 153 19.50 11.96 -4.37
CA VAL A 153 18.89 13.04 -5.15
C VAL A 153 18.03 12.39 -6.23
N TYR A 154 16.74 12.65 -6.20
CA TYR A 154 15.78 11.98 -7.06
C TYR A 154 14.52 12.82 -7.24
N ASN A 155 13.82 12.62 -8.34
CA ASN A 155 12.44 13.05 -8.46
C ASN A 155 11.61 12.00 -9.18
N PHE A 156 10.31 11.97 -8.88
CA PHE A 156 9.33 11.14 -9.57
C PHE A 156 7.91 11.67 -9.36
N LYS A 157 6.97 11.06 -10.10
CA LYS A 157 5.54 11.24 -9.89
C LYS A 157 4.96 10.00 -9.24
N LEU A 158 4.14 10.20 -8.21
CA LEU A 158 3.31 9.14 -7.63
C LEU A 158 1.85 9.43 -7.96
N GLN A 159 1.21 8.54 -8.71
CA GLN A 159 -0.23 8.56 -8.91
C GLN A 159 -0.91 7.64 -7.90
N LEU A 160 -1.95 8.17 -7.27
CA LEU A 160 -2.86 7.44 -6.40
C LEU A 160 -4.27 7.50 -6.99
N ASP A 161 -4.82 6.33 -7.29
CA ASP A 161 -6.23 6.16 -7.63
C ASP A 161 -6.91 5.30 -6.55
N ILE A 162 -8.01 5.78 -5.98
CA ILE A 162 -8.86 5.01 -5.06
C ILE A 162 -10.29 5.09 -5.54
N THR A 163 -10.92 3.94 -5.72
CA THR A 163 -12.31 3.82 -6.19
C THR A 163 -13.04 2.78 -5.37
N ASN A 164 -14.35 2.96 -5.18
CA ASN A 164 -15.18 1.92 -4.57
C ASN A 164 -15.26 0.73 -5.52
N TYR A 165 -15.06 -0.46 -4.95
CA TYR A 165 -15.10 -1.75 -5.63
C TYR A 165 -15.71 -2.79 -4.69
N PRO A 166 -17.06 -2.93 -4.66
CA PRO A 166 -17.77 -3.74 -3.67
C PRO A 166 -17.35 -5.21 -3.61
N HIS A 167 -16.76 -5.75 -4.68
CA HIS A 167 -16.26 -7.12 -4.74
C HIS A 167 -14.89 -7.32 -4.06
N ALA A 168 -14.22 -6.25 -3.61
CA ALA A 168 -13.00 -6.34 -2.81
C ALA A 168 -13.34 -6.69 -1.35
N THR A 169 -13.45 -7.97 -1.04
CA THR A 169 -13.86 -8.41 0.31
C THR A 169 -12.72 -8.59 1.30
N SER A 170 -11.46 -8.60 0.83
CA SER A 170 -10.29 -8.81 1.68
C SER A 170 -10.06 -7.65 2.65
N ALA A 171 -9.79 -7.95 3.92
CA ALA A 171 -9.48 -6.92 4.92
C ALA A 171 -8.09 -6.30 4.74
N PHE A 172 -7.17 -7.03 4.10
CA PHE A 172 -5.76 -6.72 3.91
C PHE A 172 -5.35 -7.05 2.49
N SER A 173 -4.20 -6.53 2.05
CA SER A 173 -3.69 -6.79 0.69
C SER A 173 -3.42 -8.26 0.40
N GLY A 174 -3.23 -9.07 1.46
CA GLY A 174 -2.91 -10.49 1.37
C GLY A 174 -1.50 -10.73 0.84
N TYR A 175 -1.04 -11.98 1.00
CA TYR A 175 0.20 -12.44 0.40
C TYR A 175 0.16 -12.35 -1.12
N ALA A 176 1.29 -12.02 -1.75
CA ALA A 176 1.44 -12.22 -3.18
C ALA A 176 1.80 -13.68 -3.48
N SER A 177 1.40 -14.17 -4.67
CA SER A 177 1.76 -15.52 -5.13
C SER A 177 3.24 -15.64 -5.54
N GLU A 178 3.87 -14.52 -5.81
CA GLU A 178 5.25 -14.42 -6.25
C GLU A 178 5.79 -13.01 -5.94
N MET A 179 7.10 -12.89 -5.76
CA MET A 179 7.78 -11.62 -5.56
C MET A 179 8.92 -11.48 -6.55
N CYS A 180 9.09 -10.29 -7.11
CA CYS A 180 10.30 -9.94 -7.86
C CYS A 180 11.24 -9.18 -6.94
N LEU A 181 12.43 -9.76 -6.77
CA LEU A 181 13.52 -9.21 -5.98
C LEU A 181 14.75 -9.03 -6.87
N SER A 182 15.60 -8.08 -6.48
CA SER A 182 16.96 -8.01 -7.00
C SER A 182 17.92 -8.60 -5.97
N ASP A 183 18.77 -9.53 -6.41
CA ASP A 183 19.80 -10.14 -5.56
C ASP A 183 20.99 -9.20 -5.33
N SER A 184 21.17 -8.22 -6.22
CA SER A 184 22.13 -7.14 -6.02
C SER A 184 21.67 -5.89 -6.74
N GLU A 185 21.46 -4.80 -6.00
CA GLU A 185 21.28 -3.46 -6.58
C GLU A 185 22.61 -2.72 -6.46
N LYS A 186 23.23 -2.43 -7.60
CA LYS A 186 24.50 -1.68 -7.67
C LYS A 186 24.38 -0.53 -8.64
N THR A 187 25.28 0.41 -8.49
CA THR A 187 25.47 1.49 -9.46
C THR A 187 26.71 1.20 -10.28
N ASP A 188 26.61 1.32 -11.61
CA ASP A 188 27.80 1.31 -12.46
C ASP A 188 28.61 2.60 -12.31
N GLN A 189 29.79 2.66 -12.96
CA GLN A 189 30.64 3.85 -12.95
C GLN A 189 29.99 5.11 -13.56
N PHE A 190 28.87 4.95 -14.28
CA PHE A 190 28.13 6.04 -14.92
C PHE A 190 26.87 6.44 -14.13
N GLY A 191 26.65 5.86 -12.96
CA GLY A 191 25.46 6.16 -12.17
C GLY A 191 24.20 5.44 -12.63
N ASN A 192 24.28 4.34 -13.39
CA ASN A 192 23.11 3.54 -13.78
C ASN A 192 22.90 2.38 -12.79
N LEU A 193 21.63 2.00 -12.58
CA LEU A 193 21.30 0.79 -11.84
C LEU A 193 21.73 -0.44 -12.65
N ILE A 194 22.53 -1.29 -12.02
CA ILE A 194 22.76 -2.67 -12.42
C ILE A 194 22.06 -3.53 -11.38
N ASP A 195 21.12 -4.35 -11.83
CA ASP A 195 20.42 -5.30 -10.99
C ASP A 195 20.31 -6.69 -11.63
N ASP A 196 20.23 -7.69 -10.77
CA ASP A 196 19.97 -9.08 -11.15
C ASP A 196 18.63 -9.49 -10.55
N ALA A 197 17.57 -9.28 -11.34
CA ALA A 197 16.20 -9.49 -10.93
C ALA A 197 15.80 -10.96 -11.08
N ARG A 198 15.16 -11.52 -10.06
CA ARG A 198 14.57 -12.86 -10.10
C ARG A 198 13.18 -12.87 -9.49
N ILE A 199 12.39 -13.83 -9.96
CA ILE A 199 11.06 -14.13 -9.41
C ILE A 199 11.21 -15.29 -8.43
N ILE A 200 10.63 -15.13 -7.25
CA ILE A 200 10.55 -16.16 -6.22
C ILE A 200 9.07 -16.46 -5.92
N THR A 201 8.75 -17.75 -5.74
CA THR A 201 7.37 -18.23 -5.57
C THR A 201 7.13 -18.92 -4.22
N GLU A 202 8.17 -19.17 -3.43
CA GLU A 202 8.05 -19.81 -2.11
C GLU A 202 8.01 -18.77 -0.99
N ASN A 203 7.00 -18.87 -0.10
CA ASN A 203 6.81 -18.03 1.09
C ASN A 203 7.05 -16.53 0.86
N THR A 204 6.39 -15.99 -0.17
CA THR A 204 6.46 -14.56 -0.48
C THR A 204 5.36 -13.78 0.24
N TYR A 205 5.75 -12.64 0.82
CA TYR A 205 4.92 -11.80 1.67
C TYR A 205 3.73 -11.16 0.96
#